data_AF-A0A940L546-F1
#
_entry.id   AF-A0A940L546-F1
#
_cell.length_a   1.000
_cell.length_b   1.000
_cell.length_c   1.000
_cell.angle_alpha   90.00
_cell.angle_beta   90.00
_cell.angle_gamma   90.00
#
_symmetry.space_group_name_H-M   'P 1'
#
loop_
_entity.id
_entity.type
_entity.pdbx_description
1 polymer ?
#
loop_
_entity_poly.entity_id
_entity_poly.type
_entity_poly.pdbx_seq_one_letter_code
_entity_poly.pdbx_strand_id
1 'polypeptide(L)'
;MKLALKMPILLAAVLLSVGFTSMPTQGAPMASGWDHGNAGDSFAAEFIMTAKDLVQHLKTLPSTELKGFKIETLIGAIETTTIRSEAVLYYEDGHEVEAINKPSEKLILINRRMWRENRAEQETLHRYTFVLHEYLWIMGIDDSQYKVSAPIVALLPVKNYDPSKWWNPLNPVNYLTLNLVYSSGDCTIDGMAFSLNKTEEMIMAETKGDCGDDYRKVMVPKSSLIAPPSSNARGTFHRFQVAVMDRDGKNIGQLTYEPEWGRWLGPQA
;
A
#
# COMPACT_ATOMS: atom_id res chain seq x y z
N MET A 1 -52.41 -58.75 44.38
CA MET A 1 -52.19 -58.28 42.99
C MET A 1 -52.03 -56.77 43.02
N LYS A 2 -50.86 -56.26 42.68
CA LYS A 2 -50.47 -54.85 42.81
C LYS A 2 -50.97 -54.05 41.60
N LEU A 3 -51.68 -52.96 41.86
CA LEU A 3 -51.88 -51.84 40.93
C LEU A 3 -50.52 -51.17 40.65
N ALA A 4 -50.21 -50.91 39.38
CA ALA A 4 -49.16 -49.98 38.98
C ALA A 4 -49.79 -48.87 38.14
N LEU A 5 -49.75 -47.67 38.72
CA LEU A 5 -50.25 -46.41 38.20
C LEU A 5 -49.37 -45.94 37.03
N LYS A 6 -49.98 -45.60 35.89
CA LYS A 6 -49.32 -44.89 34.79
C LYS A 6 -49.13 -43.42 35.19
N MET A 7 -47.90 -42.93 35.10
CA MET A 7 -47.55 -41.52 35.31
C MET A 7 -47.26 -40.88 33.94
N PRO A 8 -47.82 -39.70 33.62
CA PRO A 8 -47.52 -39.02 32.37
C PRO A 8 -46.20 -38.26 32.47
N ILE A 9 -45.34 -38.44 31.47
CA ILE A 9 -44.11 -37.68 31.27
C ILE A 9 -44.52 -36.26 30.85
N LEU A 10 -44.29 -35.28 31.73
CA LEU A 10 -44.46 -33.86 31.45
C LEU A 10 -43.33 -33.42 30.51
N LEU A 11 -43.68 -33.04 29.29
CA LEU A 11 -42.77 -32.43 28.32
C LEU A 11 -42.50 -30.98 28.76
N ALA A 12 -41.33 -30.71 29.33
CA ALA A 12 -40.87 -29.35 29.58
C ALA A 12 -40.23 -28.79 28.30
N ALA A 13 -41.00 -28.00 27.55
CA ALA A 13 -40.47 -27.19 26.46
C ALA A 13 -39.76 -25.97 27.06
N VAL A 14 -38.44 -26.01 27.11
CA VAL A 14 -37.60 -24.84 27.40
C VAL A 14 -37.49 -24.03 26.13
N LEU A 15 -38.30 -22.98 26.00
CA LEU A 15 -38.07 -21.92 25.01
C LEU A 15 -36.84 -21.12 25.48
N LEU A 16 -35.68 -21.40 24.89
CA LEU A 16 -34.50 -20.54 25.01
C LEU A 16 -34.67 -19.38 24.02
N SER A 17 -35.22 -18.25 24.49
CA SER A 17 -35.21 -17.01 23.73
C SER A 17 -33.79 -16.43 23.74
N VAL A 18 -33.05 -16.70 22.67
CA VAL A 18 -31.76 -16.05 22.38
C VAL A 18 -32.05 -14.60 22.01
N GLY A 19 -31.97 -13.72 23.00
CA GLY A 19 -31.97 -12.27 22.78
C GLY A 19 -30.64 -11.87 22.15
N PHE A 20 -30.65 -11.47 20.89
CA PHE A 20 -29.53 -10.78 20.26
C PHE A 20 -29.42 -9.38 20.86
N THR A 21 -28.73 -9.24 22.00
CA THR A 21 -28.23 -7.93 22.41
C THR A 21 -27.03 -7.61 21.53
N SER A 22 -27.22 -6.79 20.51
CA SER A 22 -26.13 -6.16 19.78
C SER A 22 -25.36 -5.29 20.76
N MET A 23 -24.28 -5.84 21.33
CA MET A 23 -23.30 -5.00 22.01
C MET A 23 -22.76 -4.01 20.98
N PRO A 24 -22.81 -2.70 21.24
CA PRO A 24 -22.14 -1.74 20.37
C PRO A 24 -20.66 -2.10 20.41
N THR A 25 -20.16 -2.60 19.28
CA THR A 25 -18.73 -2.66 19.01
C THR A 25 -18.20 -1.25 19.14
N GLN A 26 -17.62 -0.94 20.29
CA GLN A 26 -16.72 0.19 20.43
C GLN A 26 -15.53 -0.14 19.53
N GLY A 27 -15.61 0.33 18.28
CA GLY A 27 -14.47 0.33 17.39
C GLY A 27 -13.35 1.05 18.12
N ALA A 28 -12.31 0.30 18.49
CA ALA A 28 -11.06 0.90 18.89
C ALA A 28 -10.72 1.96 17.82
N PRO A 29 -10.27 3.17 18.19
CA PRO A 29 -9.82 4.14 17.21
C PRO A 29 -8.79 3.42 16.33
N MET A 30 -9.08 3.28 15.03
CA MET A 30 -8.09 2.81 14.08
C MET A 30 -6.88 3.70 14.31
N ALA A 31 -5.82 3.12 14.88
CA ALA A 31 -4.51 3.76 14.87
C ALA A 31 -4.31 4.22 13.44
N SER A 32 -4.10 5.52 13.25
CA SER A 32 -3.87 6.12 11.94
C SER A 32 -2.79 5.29 11.26
N GLY A 33 -3.23 4.38 10.39
CA GLY A 33 -2.33 3.55 9.63
C GLY A 33 -1.46 4.46 8.79
N TRP A 34 -0.46 3.89 8.16
CA TRP A 34 0.41 4.55 7.18
C TRP A 34 -0.31 5.38 6.10
N ASP A 35 -1.63 5.30 6.00
CA ASP A 35 -2.53 6.27 5.37
C ASP A 35 -2.64 7.55 6.20
N HIS A 36 -1.88 8.58 5.83
CA HIS A 36 -2.09 9.96 6.27
C HIS A 36 -3.39 10.57 5.71
N GLY A 37 -4.52 9.86 5.80
CA GLY A 37 -5.86 10.36 5.44
C GLY A 37 -6.11 10.57 3.95
N ASN A 38 -5.23 10.08 3.06
CA ASN A 38 -5.36 10.28 1.60
C ASN A 38 -6.09 9.16 0.87
N ALA A 39 -6.69 8.21 1.60
CA ALA A 39 -7.56 7.17 1.06
C ALA A 39 -8.84 7.81 0.47
N GLY A 40 -8.73 8.32 -0.76
CA GLY A 40 -9.79 9.06 -1.45
C GLY A 40 -9.28 10.19 -2.35
N ASP A 41 -8.04 10.67 -2.13
CA ASP A 41 -7.43 11.71 -2.95
C ASP A 41 -6.36 11.11 -3.88
N SER A 42 -6.78 10.75 -5.09
CA SER A 42 -5.88 10.19 -6.11
C SER A 42 -4.76 11.15 -6.52
N PHE A 43 -4.97 12.46 -6.43
CA PHE A 43 -3.96 13.47 -6.80
C PHE A 43 -2.85 13.54 -5.76
N ALA A 44 -3.22 13.60 -4.48
CA ALA A 44 -2.26 13.53 -3.39
C ALA A 44 -1.46 12.22 -3.43
N ALA A 45 -2.12 11.10 -3.70
CA ALA A 45 -1.48 9.79 -3.84
C ALA A 45 -0.48 9.76 -5.01
N GLU A 46 -0.86 10.25 -6.20
CA GLU A 46 0.03 10.37 -7.35
C GLU A 46 1.26 11.25 -7.08
N PHE A 47 1.07 12.37 -6.39
CA PHE A 47 2.17 13.27 -6.03
C PHE A 47 3.17 12.59 -5.09
N ILE A 48 2.68 11.90 -4.05
CA ILE A 48 3.52 11.11 -3.14
C ILE A 48 4.27 10.01 -3.90
N MET A 49 3.58 9.29 -4.79
CA MET A 49 4.22 8.26 -5.61
C MET A 49 5.32 8.84 -6.50
N THR A 50 5.07 9.99 -7.12
CA THR A 50 6.06 10.69 -7.95
C THR A 50 7.29 11.07 -7.13
N ALA A 51 7.11 11.50 -5.88
CA ALA A 51 8.21 11.82 -4.97
C ALA A 51 9.04 10.60 -4.57
N LYS A 52 8.36 9.49 -4.24
CA LYS A 52 9.01 8.22 -3.88
C LYS A 52 9.81 7.65 -5.05
N ASP A 53 9.23 7.75 -6.24
CA ASP A 53 9.87 7.36 -7.47
C ASP A 53 11.12 8.21 -7.76
N LEU A 54 10.98 9.53 -7.68
CA LEU A 54 12.11 10.46 -7.78
C LEU A 54 13.25 10.06 -6.81
N VAL A 55 12.95 9.69 -5.57
CA VAL A 55 13.96 9.19 -4.62
C VAL A 55 14.67 7.93 -5.12
N GLN A 56 13.94 6.97 -5.72
CA GLN A 56 14.58 5.76 -6.28
C GLN A 56 15.57 6.13 -7.38
N HIS A 57 15.18 7.05 -8.27
CA HIS A 57 16.06 7.57 -9.30
C HIS A 57 17.30 8.26 -8.74
N LEU A 58 17.12 9.13 -7.74
CA LEU A 58 18.25 9.82 -7.09
C LEU A 58 19.22 8.85 -6.42
N LYS A 59 18.73 7.74 -5.85
CA LYS A 59 19.58 6.70 -5.25
C LYS A 59 20.47 5.98 -6.26
N THR A 60 20.14 6.02 -7.55
CA THR A 60 20.97 5.43 -8.61
C THR A 60 22.11 6.33 -9.06
N LEU A 61 22.08 7.62 -8.72
CA LEU A 61 23.12 8.56 -9.10
C LEU A 61 24.37 8.43 -8.20
N PRO A 62 25.58 8.63 -8.75
CA PRO A 62 26.78 8.77 -7.94
C PRO A 62 26.66 9.95 -6.96
N SER A 63 27.13 9.78 -5.73
CA SER A 63 27.09 10.84 -4.70
C SER A 63 27.84 12.12 -5.10
N THR A 64 28.84 11.99 -5.97
CA THR A 64 29.58 13.13 -6.56
C THR A 64 28.70 14.03 -7.42
N GLU A 65 27.69 13.47 -8.10
CA GLU A 65 26.79 14.24 -8.97
C GLU A 65 25.73 15.01 -8.17
N LEU A 66 25.38 14.50 -7.00
CA LEU A 66 24.38 15.09 -6.11
C LEU A 66 24.88 16.34 -5.37
N LYS A 67 26.17 16.70 -5.47
CA LYS A 67 26.77 17.93 -4.89
C LYS A 67 26.40 18.18 -3.42
N GLY A 68 26.32 17.11 -2.62
CA GLY A 68 25.96 17.19 -1.20
C GLY A 68 24.46 17.22 -0.91
N PHE A 69 23.60 17.02 -1.91
CA PHE A 69 22.17 16.80 -1.72
C PHE A 69 21.93 15.56 -0.86
N LYS A 70 21.20 15.73 0.25
CA LYS A 70 20.97 14.68 1.25
C LYS A 70 19.66 13.96 0.97
N ILE A 71 19.73 12.84 0.23
CA ILE A 71 18.57 12.01 -0.12
C ILE A 71 17.78 11.59 1.13
N GLU A 72 18.45 11.23 2.23
CA GLU A 72 17.78 10.82 3.47
C GLU A 72 16.94 11.95 4.09
N THR A 73 17.34 13.21 3.91
CA THR A 73 16.54 14.36 4.36
C THR A 73 15.29 14.54 3.50
N LEU A 74 15.39 14.29 2.18
CA LEU A 74 14.23 14.28 1.28
C LEU A 74 13.26 13.14 1.65
N ILE A 75 13.76 11.94 1.95
CA ILE A 75 12.93 10.81 2.40
C ILE A 75 12.16 11.19 3.67
N GLY A 76 12.83 11.76 4.67
CA GLY A 76 12.18 12.22 5.89
C GLY A 76 11.13 13.31 5.63
N ALA A 77 11.37 14.22 4.68
CA ALA A 77 10.37 15.20 4.27
C ALA A 77 9.14 14.52 3.63
N ILE A 78 9.33 13.57 2.72
CA ILE A 78 8.23 12.82 2.08
C ILE A 78 7.39 12.07 3.11
N GLU A 79 8.01 11.44 4.10
CA GLU A 79 7.32 10.63 5.10
C GLU A 79 6.53 11.45 6.12
N THR A 80 6.96 12.69 6.39
CA THR A 80 6.37 13.53 7.45
C THR A 80 5.43 14.61 6.91
N THR A 81 5.39 14.80 5.59
CA THR A 81 4.57 15.84 4.96
C THR A 81 3.19 15.30 4.62
N THR A 82 2.17 15.99 5.11
CA THR A 82 0.80 15.77 4.67
C THR A 82 0.61 16.42 3.29
N ILE A 83 0.08 15.64 2.35
CA ILE A 83 -0.25 16.14 1.02
C ILE A 83 -1.76 16.20 0.90
N ARG A 84 -2.30 17.35 0.49
CA ARG A 84 -3.72 17.51 0.13
C ARG A 84 -3.82 18.11 -1.25
N SER A 85 -4.97 17.97 -1.90
CA SER A 85 -5.20 18.63 -3.17
C SER A 85 -6.54 19.34 -3.22
N GLU A 86 -6.53 20.48 -3.91
CA GLU A 86 -7.69 21.34 -4.11
C GLU A 86 -7.98 21.46 -5.60
N ALA A 87 -9.22 21.80 -5.96
CA ALA A 87 -9.59 21.93 -7.38
C ALA A 87 -8.70 22.95 -8.11
N VAL A 88 -8.47 24.09 -7.46
CA VAL A 88 -7.64 25.22 -7.92
C VAL A 88 -7.00 25.89 -6.69
N LEU A 89 -5.78 26.39 -6.81
CA LEU A 89 -5.08 27.14 -5.76
C LEU A 89 -4.63 28.51 -6.27
N TYR A 90 -4.72 29.52 -5.41
CA TYR A 90 -4.30 30.89 -5.70
C TYR A 90 -3.37 31.42 -4.60
N TYR A 91 -2.38 32.23 -4.97
CA TYR A 91 -1.67 33.07 -4.00
C TYR A 91 -2.51 34.28 -3.56
N GLU A 92 -2.01 35.00 -2.56
CA GLU A 92 -2.69 36.17 -1.95
C GLU A 92 -2.96 37.31 -2.95
N ASP A 93 -2.14 37.43 -3.99
CA ASP A 93 -2.28 38.41 -5.07
C ASP A 93 -3.23 37.93 -6.20
N GLY A 94 -3.83 36.75 -6.04
CA GLY A 94 -4.88 36.23 -6.92
C GLY A 94 -4.40 35.47 -8.15
N HIS A 95 -3.09 35.22 -8.32
CA HIS A 95 -2.63 34.34 -9.41
C HIS A 95 -2.72 32.87 -9.04
N GLU A 96 -3.08 32.04 -10.03
CA GLU A 96 -3.19 30.60 -9.84
C GLU A 96 -1.80 29.95 -9.79
N VAL A 97 -1.63 28.96 -8.90
CA VAL A 97 -0.35 28.27 -8.69
C VAL A 97 -0.48 26.75 -8.68
N GLU A 98 0.64 26.08 -8.96
CA GLU A 98 0.72 24.62 -9.03
C GLU A 98 0.59 23.99 -7.64
N ALA A 99 1.15 24.63 -6.61
CA ALA A 99 1.02 24.23 -5.22
C ALA A 99 1.27 25.38 -4.24
N ILE A 100 0.89 25.18 -2.99
CA ILE A 100 1.18 26.06 -1.85
C ILE A 100 1.86 25.23 -0.75
N ASN A 101 3.07 25.63 -0.38
CA ASN A 101 3.81 25.03 0.73
C ASN A 101 3.49 25.71 2.05
N LYS A 102 3.28 24.91 3.09
CA LYS A 102 3.15 25.35 4.48
C LYS A 102 4.18 24.61 5.34
N PRO A 103 5.46 25.03 5.32
CA PRO A 103 6.56 24.28 5.94
C PRO A 103 6.39 24.07 7.46
N SER A 104 5.78 25.02 8.17
CA SER A 104 5.48 24.94 9.59
C SER A 104 4.44 23.86 9.93
N GLU A 105 3.50 23.63 9.01
CA GLU A 105 2.44 22.62 9.13
C GLU A 105 2.86 21.26 8.54
N LYS A 106 4.03 21.17 7.89
CA LYS A 106 4.42 20.02 7.06
C LYS A 106 3.32 19.66 6.07
N LEU A 107 2.81 20.65 5.36
CA LEU A 107 1.68 20.51 4.45
C LEU A 107 2.03 21.07 3.07
N ILE A 108 1.69 20.30 2.03
CA ILE A 108 1.69 20.76 0.64
C ILE A 108 0.25 20.66 0.13
N LEU A 109 -0.28 21.77 -0.38
CA LEU A 109 -1.54 21.82 -1.10
C LEU A 109 -1.25 21.80 -2.60
N ILE A 110 -1.84 20.87 -3.35
CA ILE A 110 -1.62 20.72 -4.79
C ILE A 110 -2.85 21.18 -5.57
N ASN A 111 -2.63 21.90 -6.66
CA ASN A 111 -3.67 22.29 -7.59
C ASN A 111 -3.99 21.14 -8.57
N ARG A 112 -5.18 20.55 -8.44
CA ARG A 112 -5.62 19.42 -9.29
C ARG A 112 -5.69 19.80 -10.77
N ARG A 113 -6.05 21.04 -11.11
CA ARG A 113 -6.15 21.48 -12.51
C ARG A 113 -4.77 21.45 -13.17
N MET A 114 -3.79 22.12 -12.59
CA MET A 114 -2.43 22.18 -13.11
C MET A 114 -1.73 20.81 -13.04
N TRP A 115 -1.98 20.01 -11.99
CA TRP A 115 -1.43 18.64 -11.93
C TRP A 115 -1.88 17.77 -13.11
N ARG A 116 -3.15 17.89 -13.56
CA ARG A 116 -3.63 17.15 -14.74
C ARG A 116 -2.88 17.54 -16.01
N GLU A 117 -2.54 18.82 -16.16
CA GLU A 117 -1.76 19.32 -17.30
C GLU A 117 -0.35 18.73 -17.28
N ASN A 118 0.23 18.58 -16.08
CA ASN A 118 1.55 17.96 -15.86
C ASN A 118 1.57 16.43 -15.96
N ARG A 119 0.43 15.76 -16.21
CA ARG A 119 0.37 14.30 -16.41
C ARG A 119 0.86 13.83 -17.78
N ALA A 120 0.97 14.73 -18.75
CA ALA A 120 1.37 14.35 -20.10
C ALA A 120 2.76 13.70 -20.11
N GLU A 121 2.98 12.72 -20.99
CA GLU A 121 4.18 11.86 -20.96
C GLU A 121 5.48 12.65 -21.19
N GLN A 122 5.41 13.68 -22.02
CA GLN A 122 6.52 14.59 -22.30
C GLN A 122 6.90 15.49 -21.10
N GLU A 123 6.04 15.58 -20.08
CA GLU A 123 6.22 16.51 -18.94
C GLU A 123 6.81 15.83 -17.70
N THR A 124 7.49 14.70 -17.87
CA THR A 124 8.02 13.93 -16.73
C THR A 124 9.04 14.69 -15.92
N LEU A 125 10.02 15.27 -16.63
CA LEU A 125 11.07 16.04 -16.00
C LEU A 125 10.48 17.27 -15.32
N HIS A 126 9.47 17.90 -15.93
CA HIS A 126 8.72 18.99 -15.31
C HIS A 126 8.03 18.52 -14.03
N ARG A 127 7.34 17.38 -14.05
CA ARG A 127 6.65 16.82 -12.88
C ARG A 127 7.62 16.46 -11.75
N TYR A 128 8.75 15.84 -12.05
CA TYR A 128 9.79 15.56 -11.06
C TYR A 128 10.40 16.85 -10.50
N THR A 129 10.64 17.83 -11.36
CA THR A 129 11.17 19.15 -10.96
C THR A 129 10.21 19.84 -10.02
N PHE A 130 8.93 19.89 -10.38
CA PHE A 130 7.86 20.43 -9.55
C PHE A 130 7.74 19.69 -8.22
N VAL A 131 7.64 18.35 -8.20
CA VAL A 131 7.54 17.59 -6.95
C VAL A 131 8.76 17.80 -6.06
N LEU A 132 9.97 17.81 -6.64
CA LEU A 132 11.19 18.08 -5.87
C LEU A 132 11.17 19.50 -5.29
N HIS A 133 10.76 20.48 -6.09
CA HIS A 133 10.65 21.88 -5.68
C HIS A 133 9.80 22.04 -4.42
N GLU A 134 8.62 21.44 -4.38
CA GLU A 134 7.73 21.53 -3.22
C GLU A 134 8.37 20.92 -1.96
N TYR A 135 9.00 19.74 -2.08
CA TYR A 135 9.67 19.13 -0.93
C TYR A 135 10.92 19.89 -0.46
N LEU A 136 11.65 20.55 -1.37
CA LEU A 136 12.77 21.41 -1.01
C LEU A 136 12.31 22.57 -0.10
N TRP A 137 11.16 23.17 -0.39
CA TRP A 137 10.56 24.18 0.49
C TRP A 137 10.21 23.63 1.87
N ILE A 138 9.66 22.42 1.96
CA ILE A 138 9.40 21.76 3.25
C ILE A 138 10.69 21.48 4.04
N MET A 139 11.79 21.22 3.33
CA MET A 139 13.14 21.05 3.90
C MET A 139 13.79 22.39 4.30
N GLY A 140 13.17 23.53 3.99
CA GLY A 140 13.72 24.86 4.22
C GLY A 140 14.82 25.26 3.23
N ILE A 141 14.84 24.64 2.06
CA ILE A 141 15.74 24.97 0.96
C ILE A 141 14.98 25.86 -0.03
N ASP A 142 15.48 27.08 -0.23
CA ASP A 142 14.94 28.00 -1.24
C ASP A 142 15.28 27.48 -2.63
N ASP A 143 14.26 27.01 -3.32
CA ASP A 143 14.33 26.55 -4.71
C ASP A 143 13.62 27.50 -5.67
N SER A 144 13.56 28.79 -5.34
CA SER A 144 12.97 29.81 -6.21
C SER A 144 13.52 29.72 -7.63
N GLN A 145 12.60 29.63 -8.61
CA GLN A 145 12.93 29.43 -10.03
C GLN A 145 13.65 28.10 -10.34
N TYR A 146 13.41 27.05 -9.55
CA TYR A 146 13.92 25.70 -9.78
C TYR A 146 15.45 25.58 -9.82
N LYS A 147 16.16 26.46 -9.10
CA LYS A 147 17.64 26.56 -9.13
C LYS A 147 18.35 25.31 -8.61
N VAL A 148 17.72 24.55 -7.72
CA VAL A 148 18.22 23.33 -7.10
C VAL A 148 17.56 22.10 -7.72
N SER A 149 16.24 22.09 -7.86
CA SER A 149 15.51 20.92 -8.37
C SER A 149 15.82 20.62 -9.84
N ALA A 150 15.80 21.61 -10.74
CA ALA A 150 15.96 21.37 -12.17
C ALA A 150 17.33 20.77 -12.53
N PRO A 151 18.48 21.26 -12.00
CA PRO A 151 19.77 20.63 -12.28
C PRO A 151 19.87 19.19 -11.75
N ILE A 152 19.26 18.89 -10.61
CA ILE A 152 19.24 17.53 -10.04
C ILE A 152 18.40 16.60 -10.92
N VAL A 153 17.21 17.03 -11.32
CA VAL A 153 16.30 16.23 -12.16
C VAL A 153 16.87 16.02 -13.56
N ALA A 154 17.62 16.99 -14.09
CA ALA A 154 18.30 16.87 -15.39
C ALA A 154 19.37 15.77 -15.43
N LEU A 155 19.89 15.33 -14.29
CA LEU A 155 20.84 14.21 -14.20
C LEU A 155 20.14 12.84 -14.32
N LEU A 156 18.82 12.79 -14.11
CA LEU A 156 18.10 11.53 -14.08
C LEU A 156 17.96 10.97 -15.49
N PRO A 157 18.28 9.68 -15.73
CA PRO A 157 18.17 9.03 -17.04
C PRO A 157 16.70 8.69 -17.37
N VAL A 158 15.82 9.68 -17.29
CA VAL A 158 14.37 9.51 -17.39
C VAL A 158 13.94 9.80 -18.82
N LYS A 159 13.63 8.74 -19.57
CA LYS A 159 12.82 8.87 -20.79
C LYS A 159 11.38 9.18 -20.39
N ASN A 160 10.66 9.93 -21.22
CA ASN A 160 9.23 10.29 -21.05
C ASN A 160 8.47 9.19 -20.29
N TYR A 161 7.96 9.57 -19.11
CA TYR A 161 7.09 8.81 -18.23
C TYR A 161 5.84 8.46 -19.01
N ASP A 162 5.68 7.17 -19.24
CA ASP A 162 4.42 6.62 -19.69
C ASP A 162 3.72 6.04 -18.45
N PRO A 163 2.62 6.68 -17.97
CA PRO A 163 1.87 6.18 -16.82
C PRO A 163 1.35 4.75 -17.03
N SER A 164 1.20 4.30 -18.29
CA SER A 164 0.79 2.94 -18.62
C SER A 164 1.93 1.92 -18.51
N LYS A 165 3.19 2.36 -18.64
CA LYS A 165 4.40 1.53 -18.44
C LYS A 165 4.94 1.61 -17.01
N TRP A 166 4.58 2.66 -16.29
CA TRP A 166 4.97 2.84 -14.91
C TRP A 166 4.02 2.09 -13.98
N TRP A 167 4.49 0.97 -13.44
CA TRP A 167 3.73 0.22 -12.45
C TRP A 167 4.34 0.42 -11.06
N ASN A 168 3.67 1.24 -10.25
CA ASN A 168 3.86 1.26 -8.80
C ASN A 168 2.51 0.95 -8.19
N PRO A 169 2.28 -0.26 -7.65
CA PRO A 169 1.00 -0.51 -7.02
C PRO A 169 0.88 0.46 -5.86
N LEU A 170 -0.16 1.30 -5.90
CA LEU A 170 -0.62 2.12 -4.76
C LEU A 170 -0.75 1.28 -3.47
N ASN A 171 -0.86 -0.04 -3.60
CA ASN A 171 -0.80 -1.03 -2.54
C ASN A 171 0.09 -2.21 -2.97
N PRO A 172 1.41 -2.22 -2.68
CA PRO A 172 2.14 -3.48 -2.72
C PRO A 172 1.42 -4.48 -1.80
N VAL A 173 1.18 -5.70 -2.30
CA VAL A 173 0.50 -6.75 -1.52
C VAL A 173 1.30 -7.01 -0.25
N ASN A 174 0.83 -6.45 0.86
CA ASN A 174 1.41 -6.61 2.19
C ASN A 174 0.54 -7.48 3.08
N TYR A 175 -0.55 -8.04 2.54
CA TYR A 175 -1.45 -8.91 3.29
C TYR A 175 -1.99 -10.04 2.41
N LEU A 176 -1.94 -11.26 2.91
CA LEU A 176 -2.63 -12.42 2.34
C LEU A 176 -3.75 -12.83 3.29
N THR A 177 -4.99 -12.75 2.80
CA THR A 177 -6.14 -13.30 3.52
C THR A 177 -6.20 -14.80 3.25
N LEU A 178 -6.27 -15.60 4.30
CA LEU A 178 -6.42 -17.04 4.22
C LEU A 178 -7.81 -17.42 4.71
N ASN A 179 -8.53 -18.23 3.94
CA ASN A 179 -9.86 -18.70 4.29
C ASN A 179 -9.90 -20.23 4.14
N LEU A 180 -10.44 -20.91 5.15
CA LEU A 180 -10.76 -22.34 5.05
C LEU A 180 -12.10 -22.47 4.31
N VAL A 181 -12.09 -23.17 3.18
CA VAL A 181 -13.33 -23.41 2.39
C VAL A 181 -14.25 -24.38 3.13
N TYR A 182 -13.67 -25.30 3.89
CA TYR A 182 -14.36 -26.24 4.76
C TYR A 182 -13.63 -26.26 6.10
N SER A 183 -14.37 -26.07 7.19
CA SER A 183 -13.87 -26.20 8.57
C SER A 183 -14.87 -27.01 9.40
N SER A 184 -14.37 -28.02 10.10
CA SER A 184 -15.09 -28.63 11.23
C SER A 184 -15.02 -27.70 12.44
N GLY A 185 -16.16 -27.51 13.10
CA GLY A 185 -16.27 -26.73 14.34
C GLY A 185 -15.80 -25.28 14.20
N ASP A 186 -15.02 -24.84 15.19
CA ASP A 186 -14.50 -23.46 15.31
C ASP A 186 -13.12 -23.29 14.67
N CYS A 187 -12.77 -24.12 13.68
CA CYS A 187 -11.46 -24.06 13.05
C CYS A 187 -11.31 -22.80 12.18
N THR A 188 -10.32 -21.95 12.50
CA THR A 188 -10.01 -20.71 11.77
C THR A 188 -8.54 -20.63 11.38
N ILE A 189 -8.19 -19.76 10.44
CA ILE A 189 -6.79 -19.44 10.12
C ILE A 189 -6.65 -17.93 9.95
N ASP A 190 -5.59 -17.36 10.52
CA ASP A 190 -5.33 -15.93 10.38
C ASP A 190 -4.69 -15.62 9.03
N GLY A 191 -4.97 -14.43 8.49
CA GLY A 191 -4.19 -13.90 7.38
C GLY A 191 -2.76 -13.51 7.80
N MET A 192 -1.94 -13.21 6.81
CA MET A 192 -0.51 -12.93 6.99
C MET A 192 -0.18 -11.53 6.50
N ALA A 193 0.52 -10.75 7.33
CA ALA A 193 1.01 -9.43 6.96
C ALA A 193 2.51 -9.48 6.65
N PHE A 194 2.92 -8.98 5.49
CA PHE A 194 4.30 -8.97 5.01
C PHE A 194 4.91 -7.57 5.11
N SER A 195 6.19 -7.52 5.46
CA SER A 195 6.95 -6.26 5.46
C SER A 195 7.28 -5.84 4.03
N LEU A 196 6.93 -4.60 3.68
CA LEU A 196 7.27 -4.00 2.39
C LEU A 196 8.78 -3.75 2.23
N ASN A 197 9.50 -3.61 3.34
CA ASN A 197 10.92 -3.30 3.36
C ASN A 197 11.80 -4.55 3.27
N LYS A 198 11.23 -5.74 3.38
CA LYS A 198 11.95 -7.01 3.24
C LYS A 198 11.81 -7.56 1.83
N THR A 199 12.94 -7.73 1.18
CA THR A 199 13.02 -8.39 -0.14
C THR A 199 12.60 -9.85 -0.02
N GLU A 200 13.07 -10.54 1.00
CA GLU A 200 12.72 -11.94 1.29
C GLU A 200 12.14 -12.05 2.70
N GLU A 201 11.03 -12.78 2.83
CA GLU A 201 10.39 -13.03 4.11
C GLU A 201 9.63 -14.36 4.05
N MET A 202 9.61 -15.12 5.14
CA MET A 202 8.80 -16.33 5.25
C MET A 202 7.86 -16.15 6.43
N ILE A 203 6.56 -16.26 6.17
CA ILE A 203 5.53 -16.22 7.21
C ILE A 203 4.83 -17.57 7.26
N MET A 204 4.46 -17.98 8.48
CA MET A 204 3.69 -19.18 8.72
C MET A 204 2.41 -18.83 9.46
N ALA A 205 1.32 -19.48 9.11
CA ALA A 205 0.07 -19.46 9.84
C ALA A 205 -0.41 -20.89 10.02
N GLU A 206 -1.00 -21.16 11.18
CA GLU A 206 -1.54 -22.46 11.52
C GLU A 206 -3.00 -22.27 11.91
N THR A 207 -3.82 -23.27 11.62
CA THR A 207 -5.22 -23.26 12.02
C THR A 207 -5.35 -23.24 13.54
N LYS A 208 -6.31 -22.49 14.05
CA LYS A 208 -6.65 -22.35 15.48
C LYS A 208 -8.01 -22.97 15.76
N GLY A 209 -8.19 -23.47 16.99
CA GLY A 209 -9.44 -24.12 17.42
C GLY A 209 -9.37 -25.65 17.38
N ASP A 210 -10.52 -26.30 17.55
CA ASP A 210 -10.64 -27.75 17.43
C ASP A 210 -10.83 -28.16 15.98
N CYS A 211 -9.71 -28.29 15.27
CA CYS A 211 -9.69 -28.53 13.83
C CYS A 211 -9.70 -30.00 13.42
N GLY A 212 -9.49 -30.96 14.34
CA GLY A 212 -9.38 -32.38 13.97
C GLY A 212 -8.48 -32.63 12.75
N ASP A 213 -9.03 -33.31 11.75
CA ASP A 213 -8.35 -33.63 10.48
C ASP A 213 -8.25 -32.42 9.52
N ASP A 214 -8.93 -31.31 9.83
CA ASP A 214 -8.86 -30.05 9.08
C ASP A 214 -7.70 -29.15 9.51
N TYR A 215 -6.82 -29.62 10.40
CA TYR A 215 -5.62 -28.87 10.77
C TYR A 215 -4.78 -28.55 9.52
N ARG A 216 -4.43 -27.28 9.33
CA ARG A 216 -3.54 -26.83 8.24
C ARG A 216 -2.45 -25.93 8.78
N LYS A 217 -1.25 -26.11 8.21
CA LYS A 217 -0.13 -25.18 8.33
C LYS A 217 0.15 -24.58 6.96
N VAL A 218 0.07 -23.27 6.85
CA VAL A 218 0.35 -22.52 5.61
C VAL A 218 1.68 -21.81 5.77
N MET A 219 2.63 -22.11 4.89
CA MET A 219 3.91 -21.42 4.78
C MET A 219 3.91 -20.56 3.52
N VAL A 220 4.33 -19.31 3.65
CA VAL A 220 4.43 -18.38 2.52
C VAL A 220 5.78 -17.67 2.53
N PRO A 221 6.78 -18.23 1.83
CA PRO A 221 7.89 -17.44 1.32
C PRO A 221 7.40 -16.37 0.34
N LYS A 222 7.77 -15.13 0.66
CA LYS A 222 7.71 -13.95 -0.18
C LYS A 222 9.12 -13.65 -0.71
N SER A 223 9.22 -13.35 -2.00
CA SER A 223 10.39 -12.76 -2.63
C SER A 223 10.00 -11.51 -3.41
N SER A 224 10.83 -10.48 -3.37
CA SER A 224 10.60 -9.23 -4.08
C SER A 224 11.70 -9.03 -5.12
N LEU A 225 11.32 -8.79 -6.37
CA LEU A 225 12.24 -8.52 -7.47
C LEU A 225 12.08 -7.07 -7.90
N ILE A 226 13.17 -6.30 -7.90
CA ILE A 226 13.18 -5.00 -8.56
C ILE A 226 13.45 -5.25 -10.04
N ALA A 227 12.55 -4.78 -10.90
CA ALA A 227 12.75 -4.87 -12.34
C ALA A 227 14.10 -4.24 -12.74
N PRO A 228 14.95 -4.95 -13.49
CA PRO A 228 16.20 -4.37 -13.95
C PRO A 228 15.92 -3.18 -14.88
N PRO A 229 16.82 -2.18 -14.98
CA PRO A 229 16.63 -1.03 -15.87
C PRO A 229 16.39 -1.39 -17.35
N SER A 230 16.77 -2.60 -17.75
CA SER A 230 16.60 -3.14 -19.09
C SER A 230 15.22 -3.75 -19.36
N SER A 231 14.39 -4.00 -18.34
CA SER A 231 13.03 -4.48 -18.57
C SER A 231 12.12 -3.33 -19.01
N ASN A 232 11.24 -3.60 -19.98
CA ASN A 232 10.16 -2.67 -20.36
C ASN A 232 9.14 -2.44 -19.24
N ALA A 233 9.28 -3.15 -18.11
CA ALA A 233 8.54 -2.94 -16.89
C ALA A 233 9.44 -2.25 -15.85
N ARG A 234 8.86 -1.35 -15.06
CA ARG A 234 9.51 -0.71 -13.90
C ARG A 234 8.68 -1.01 -12.65
N GLY A 235 9.34 -1.30 -11.52
CA GLY A 235 8.66 -1.55 -10.24
C GLY A 235 9.28 -2.65 -9.39
N THR A 236 8.71 -2.87 -8.20
CA THR A 236 9.02 -3.99 -7.31
C THR A 236 7.92 -5.04 -7.42
N PHE A 237 8.27 -6.22 -7.91
CA PHE A 237 7.37 -7.35 -8.07
C PHE A 237 7.45 -8.26 -6.86
N HIS A 238 6.32 -8.54 -6.22
CA HIS A 238 6.27 -9.53 -5.15
C HIS A 238 5.81 -10.87 -5.72
N ARG A 239 6.49 -11.94 -5.31
CA ARG A 239 6.11 -13.32 -5.58
C ARG A 239 5.89 -14.02 -4.25
N PHE A 240 4.77 -14.70 -4.14
CA PHE A 240 4.39 -15.49 -2.96
C PHE A 240 4.31 -16.95 -3.38
N GLN A 241 5.01 -17.84 -2.69
CA GLN A 241 4.84 -19.28 -2.88
C GLN A 241 4.13 -19.82 -1.65
N VAL A 242 2.84 -20.11 -1.78
CA VAL A 242 2.01 -20.62 -0.70
C VAL A 242 2.12 -22.15 -0.69
N ALA A 243 2.57 -22.73 0.40
CA ALA A 243 2.59 -24.15 0.64
C ALA A 243 1.66 -24.49 1.82
N VAL A 244 0.77 -25.45 1.64
CA VAL A 244 -0.17 -25.91 2.65
C VAL A 244 0.23 -27.32 3.06
N MET A 245 0.39 -27.53 4.37
CA MET A 245 0.71 -28.81 4.96
C MET A 245 -0.38 -29.26 5.92
N ASP A 246 -0.53 -30.57 6.06
CA ASP A 246 -1.35 -31.18 7.10
C ASP A 246 -0.61 -31.27 8.45
N ARG A 247 -1.21 -31.98 9.41
CA ARG A 247 -0.68 -32.17 10.76
C ARG A 247 0.64 -32.94 10.78
N ASP A 248 0.84 -33.84 9.82
CA ASP A 248 2.05 -34.66 9.71
C ASP A 248 3.16 -33.93 8.93
N GLY A 249 2.92 -32.67 8.54
CA GLY A 249 3.85 -31.87 7.75
C GLY A 249 3.90 -32.28 6.28
N LYS A 250 2.98 -33.13 5.81
CA LYS A 250 2.90 -33.50 4.40
C LYS A 250 2.32 -32.34 3.62
N ASN A 251 3.00 -31.95 2.55
CA ASN A 251 2.49 -30.92 1.63
C ASN A 251 1.26 -31.47 0.89
N ILE A 252 0.12 -30.81 1.09
CA ILE A 252 -1.17 -31.16 0.47
C ILE A 252 -1.59 -30.17 -0.61
N GLY A 253 -0.84 -29.08 -0.80
CA GLY A 253 -1.16 -28.05 -1.78
C GLY A 253 -0.08 -27.00 -1.90
N GLN A 254 0.11 -26.51 -3.13
CA GLN A 254 1.03 -25.42 -3.41
C GLN A 254 0.45 -24.48 -4.46
N LEU A 255 0.69 -23.19 -4.30
CA LEU A 255 0.32 -22.15 -5.23
C LEU A 255 1.46 -21.14 -5.32
N THR A 256 1.91 -20.83 -6.53
CA THR A 256 2.70 -19.61 -6.74
C THR A 256 1.73 -18.51 -7.14
N TYR A 257 1.68 -17.45 -6.35
CA TYR A 257 0.92 -16.25 -6.67
C TYR A 257 1.90 -15.12 -6.97
N GLU A 258 1.86 -14.68 -8.21
CA GLU A 258 2.46 -13.44 -8.66
C GLU A 258 1.29 -12.52 -8.98
N PRO A 259 1.01 -11.53 -8.12
CA PRO A 259 -0.12 -10.67 -8.33
C PRO A 259 -0.09 -10.01 -9.72
N GLU A 260 -1.06 -10.34 -10.58
CA GLU A 260 -1.14 -9.87 -11.97
C GLU A 260 -1.60 -8.41 -12.05
N TRP A 261 -0.78 -7.46 -11.64
CA TRP A 261 -1.22 -6.06 -11.60
C TRP A 261 -0.93 -5.27 -12.89
N GLY A 262 -0.45 -5.93 -13.96
CA GLY A 262 -0.03 -5.28 -15.20
C GLY A 262 -0.41 -5.96 -16.53
N ARG A 263 -1.10 -7.12 -16.52
CA ARG A 263 -1.51 -7.78 -17.79
C ARG A 263 -2.70 -7.14 -18.48
N TRP A 264 -3.48 -6.30 -17.79
CA TRP A 264 -4.75 -5.75 -18.30
C TRP A 264 -4.70 -4.27 -18.72
N LEU A 265 -3.53 -3.63 -18.70
CA LEU A 265 -3.38 -2.22 -19.12
C LEU A 265 -2.63 -2.05 -20.46
N GLY A 266 -2.26 -3.14 -21.12
CA GLY A 266 -1.96 -3.07 -22.56
C GLY A 266 -3.25 -2.79 -23.34
N PRO A 267 -3.20 -2.06 -24.47
CA PRO A 267 -4.37 -1.94 -25.33
C PRO A 267 -4.86 -3.34 -25.67
N GLN A 268 -6.14 -3.63 -25.39
CA GLN A 268 -6.79 -4.81 -25.96
C GLN A 268 -6.66 -4.66 -27.48
N ALA A 269 -6.01 -5.65 -28.11
CA ALA A 269 -5.95 -5.77 -29.56
C ALA A 269 -7.34 -5.91 -30.16
#